data_AF-A0A1J5QCP7-F1
#
_entry.id   AF-A0A1J5QCP7-F1
#
_cell.length_a   1.000
_cell.length_b   1.000
_cell.length_c   1.000
_cell.angle_alpha   90.00
_cell.angle_beta   90.00
_cell.angle_gamma   90.00
#
_symmetry.space_group_name_H-M   'P 1'
#
loop_
_entity.id
_entity.type
_entity.pdbx_description
1 polymer ?
#
loop_
_entity_poly.entity_id
_entity_poly.type
_entity_poly.pdbx_seq_one_letter_code
_entity_poly.pdbx_strand_id
1 'polypeptide(L)'
;MNFAEKLDALYETLSPAEKANYKLLMGLAASGLSPSLGPQMPALQAQAFATVAQCLTAFQPYRDRMTANGIAWRGRPDFVTDALLESLQRESAQTRERAYAYDNHYVGAGAPIADKLALSAQLKALVREHAGEVLPTGIASYLYYDREGQGIPPHIDTDIFSLNVLLMLKHVGGGSRRSCLVVFPNPDYSERIDLEPGEIVIMFAGSITHAREPIQAGEQLAILTFGFHPLGE
;
A
#
# COMPACT_ATOMS: atom_id res chain seq x y z
N MET A 1 32.62 -3.00 0.99
CA MET A 1 31.36 -3.04 0.23
C MET A 1 30.48 -4.15 0.79
N ASN A 2 29.41 -3.82 1.51
CA ASN A 2 28.42 -4.80 1.96
C ASN A 2 27.59 -5.34 0.77
N PHE A 3 26.75 -6.34 0.98
CA PHE A 3 26.00 -6.95 -0.13
C PHE A 3 24.99 -5.99 -0.77
N ALA A 4 24.31 -5.15 0.01
CA ALA A 4 23.40 -4.12 -0.50
C ALA A 4 24.13 -3.15 -1.45
N GLU A 5 25.31 -2.66 -1.06
CA GLU A 5 26.12 -1.76 -1.89
C GLU A 5 26.54 -2.40 -3.23
N LYS A 6 26.70 -3.73 -3.29
CA LYS A 6 26.96 -4.44 -4.55
C LYS A 6 25.73 -4.51 -5.44
N LEU A 7 24.54 -4.69 -4.85
CA LEU A 7 23.27 -4.71 -5.56
C LEU A 7 22.94 -3.30 -6.09
N ASP A 8 23.20 -2.27 -5.30
CA ASP A 8 23.08 -0.86 -5.71
C ASP A 8 24.04 -0.54 -6.87
N ALA A 9 25.31 -0.95 -6.75
CA ALA A 9 26.27 -0.77 -7.84
C ALA A 9 25.86 -1.50 -9.13
N LEU A 10 25.28 -2.70 -9.04
CA LEU A 10 24.71 -3.40 -10.19
C LEU A 10 23.55 -2.61 -10.79
N TYR A 11 22.61 -2.15 -9.94
CA TYR A 11 21.44 -1.39 -10.38
C TYR A 11 21.84 -0.20 -11.25
N GLU A 12 22.88 0.55 -10.87
CA GLU A 12 23.34 1.71 -11.63
C GLU A 12 23.95 1.39 -13.01
N THR A 13 24.32 0.13 -13.26
CA THR A 13 24.79 -0.30 -14.59
C THR A 13 23.67 -0.76 -15.53
N LEU A 14 22.45 -0.91 -15.01
CA LEU A 14 21.31 -1.45 -15.76
C LEU A 14 20.64 -0.39 -16.65
N SER A 15 20.14 -0.81 -17.80
CA SER A 15 19.23 -0.02 -18.63
C SER A 15 17.89 0.23 -17.92
N PRO A 16 17.06 1.20 -18.36
CA PRO A 16 15.77 1.46 -17.73
C PRO A 16 14.85 0.23 -17.65
N ALA A 17 14.81 -0.59 -18.70
CA ALA A 17 14.01 -1.82 -18.72
C ALA A 17 14.54 -2.87 -17.73
N GLU A 18 15.86 -3.01 -17.62
CA GLU A 18 16.49 -3.90 -16.65
C GLU A 18 16.29 -3.40 -15.22
N LYS A 19 16.36 -2.09 -14.96
CA LYS A 19 16.04 -1.47 -13.67
C LYS A 19 14.61 -1.80 -13.22
N ALA A 20 13.64 -1.71 -14.12
CA ALA A 20 12.24 -2.06 -13.84
C ALA A 20 12.10 -3.56 -13.48
N ASN A 21 12.69 -4.45 -14.28
CA ASN A 21 12.68 -5.89 -14.00
C ASN A 21 13.40 -6.23 -12.69
N TYR A 22 14.52 -5.58 -12.42
CA TYR A 22 15.28 -5.80 -11.20
C TYR A 22 14.51 -5.36 -9.95
N LYS A 23 13.84 -4.20 -10.02
CA LYS A 23 12.93 -3.74 -8.96
C LYS A 23 11.79 -4.73 -8.72
N LEU A 24 11.18 -5.27 -9.79
CA LEU A 24 10.16 -6.31 -9.69
C LEU A 24 10.69 -7.56 -8.97
N LEU A 25 11.87 -8.05 -9.36
CA LEU A 25 12.50 -9.21 -8.71
C LEU A 25 12.79 -8.95 -7.22
N MET A 26 13.22 -7.73 -6.87
CA MET A 26 13.42 -7.34 -5.48
C MET A 26 12.10 -7.25 -4.71
N GLY A 27 11.03 -6.76 -5.32
CA GLY A 27 9.69 -6.77 -4.74
C GLY A 27 9.20 -8.19 -4.44
N LEU A 28 9.37 -9.11 -5.39
CA LEU A 28 9.03 -10.53 -5.21
C LEU A 28 9.89 -11.19 -4.11
N ALA A 29 11.19 -10.87 -4.06
CA ALA A 29 12.07 -11.34 -3.00
C ALA A 29 11.64 -10.80 -1.63
N ALA A 30 11.29 -9.52 -1.53
CA ALA A 30 10.79 -8.92 -0.29
C ALA A 30 9.52 -9.63 0.19
N SER A 31 8.57 -9.91 -0.70
CA SER A 31 7.35 -10.68 -0.37
C SER A 31 7.69 -12.06 0.20
N GLY A 32 8.59 -12.81 -0.47
CA GLY A 32 8.98 -14.16 -0.04
C GLY A 32 9.84 -14.20 1.24
N LEU A 33 10.59 -13.14 1.51
CA LEU A 33 11.45 -13.01 2.69
C LEU A 33 10.77 -12.32 3.85
N SER A 34 9.63 -11.68 3.62
CA SER A 34 8.92 -10.82 4.56
C SER A 34 8.66 -11.49 5.91
N PRO A 35 8.59 -10.69 7.00
CA PRO A 35 8.11 -11.20 8.27
C PRO A 35 6.71 -11.72 8.10
N SER A 36 6.52 -13.01 8.39
CA SER A 36 5.17 -13.51 8.62
C SER A 36 4.56 -12.74 9.80
N LEU A 37 3.24 -12.62 9.83
CA LEU A 37 2.51 -12.13 11.02
C LEU A 37 2.60 -13.11 12.23
N GLY A 38 3.59 -14.02 12.22
CA GLY A 38 3.81 -15.14 13.13
C GLY A 38 5.21 -15.14 13.79
N PRO A 39 5.80 -16.32 14.12
CA PRO A 39 6.98 -16.42 14.99
C PRO A 39 8.24 -15.73 14.44
N GLN A 40 9.23 -15.53 15.32
CA GLN A 40 10.50 -14.86 15.01
C GLN A 40 11.17 -15.44 13.76
N MET A 41 11.57 -14.52 12.87
CA MET A 41 12.22 -14.84 11.62
C MET A 41 13.64 -15.40 11.84
N PRO A 42 14.06 -16.45 11.12
CA PRO A 42 15.45 -16.92 11.15
C PRO A 42 16.43 -15.80 10.80
N ALA A 43 17.56 -15.72 11.49
CA ALA A 43 18.52 -14.62 11.34
C ALA A 43 19.01 -14.38 9.90
N LEU A 44 19.23 -15.46 9.12
CA LEU A 44 19.62 -15.34 7.71
C LEU A 44 18.51 -14.74 6.84
N GLN A 45 17.25 -15.13 7.09
CA GLN A 45 16.10 -14.55 6.40
C GLN A 45 15.92 -13.09 6.80
N ALA A 46 16.11 -12.74 8.07
CA ALA A 46 16.04 -11.36 8.55
C ALA A 46 17.10 -10.48 7.88
N GLN A 47 18.35 -10.96 7.79
CA GLN A 47 19.41 -10.25 7.09
C GLN A 47 19.12 -10.08 5.59
N ALA A 48 18.57 -11.12 4.95
CA ALA A 48 18.18 -11.06 3.53
C ALA A 48 17.03 -10.05 3.30
N PHE A 49 15.98 -10.09 4.14
CA PHE A 49 14.87 -9.15 4.08
C PHE A 49 15.35 -7.71 4.28
N ALA A 50 16.17 -7.46 5.31
CA ALA A 50 16.75 -6.14 5.55
C ALA A 50 17.55 -5.62 4.35
N THR A 51 18.34 -6.50 3.71
CA THR A 51 19.12 -6.14 2.53
C THR A 51 18.21 -5.76 1.35
N VAL A 52 17.16 -6.54 1.08
CA VAL A 52 16.22 -6.26 0.00
C VAL A 52 15.40 -4.98 0.27
N ALA A 53 14.92 -4.79 1.50
CA ALA A 53 14.18 -3.59 1.90
C ALA A 53 15.03 -2.32 1.75
N GLN A 54 16.32 -2.39 2.11
CA GLN A 54 17.27 -1.29 1.89
C GLN A 54 17.43 -0.96 0.40
N CYS A 55 17.62 -1.99 -0.45
CA CYS A 55 17.74 -1.81 -1.90
C CYS A 55 16.47 -1.19 -2.50
N LEU A 56 15.29 -1.70 -2.13
CA LEU A 56 14.00 -1.19 -2.61
C LEU A 56 13.78 0.28 -2.28
N THR A 57 14.25 0.72 -1.12
CA THR A 57 14.23 2.14 -0.73
C THR A 57 15.23 2.95 -1.56
N ALA A 58 16.46 2.45 -1.75
CA ALA A 58 17.51 3.14 -2.49
C ALA A 58 17.20 3.35 -3.98
N PHE A 59 16.47 2.42 -4.60
CA PHE A 59 16.13 2.46 -6.03
C PHE A 59 15.05 3.48 -6.39
N GLN A 60 14.40 4.07 -5.41
CA GLN A 60 13.33 5.03 -5.71
C GLN A 60 13.90 6.41 -6.02
N PRO A 61 13.37 7.09 -7.05
CA PRO A 61 13.78 8.46 -7.35
C PRO A 61 13.34 9.47 -6.27
N TYR A 62 12.46 9.06 -5.35
CA TYR A 62 11.90 9.86 -4.25
C TYR A 62 12.38 9.39 -2.86
N ARG A 63 13.47 8.61 -2.79
CA ARG A 63 13.97 8.02 -1.54
C ARG A 63 14.19 9.02 -0.40
N ASP A 64 14.58 10.25 -0.73
CA ASP A 64 14.89 11.30 0.26
C ASP A 64 13.63 11.84 0.96
N ARG A 65 12.44 11.54 0.41
CA ARG A 65 11.14 11.89 0.98
C ARG A 65 10.52 10.74 1.79
N MET A 66 11.07 9.54 1.71
CA MET A 66 10.51 8.39 2.40
C MET A 66 10.75 8.49 3.91
N THR A 67 9.67 8.32 4.67
CA THR A 67 9.79 8.12 6.12
C THR A 67 10.35 6.73 6.42
N ALA A 68 10.88 6.54 7.62
CA ALA A 68 11.44 5.26 8.05
C ALA A 68 10.42 4.11 7.95
N ASN A 69 9.12 4.37 8.08
CA ASN A 69 8.06 3.37 7.99
C ASN A 69 7.32 3.35 6.64
N GLY A 70 7.75 4.16 5.66
CA GLY A 70 7.11 4.25 4.35
C GLY A 70 5.74 4.92 4.35
N ILE A 71 5.26 5.43 5.49
CA ILE A 71 4.01 6.19 5.61
C ILE A 71 4.32 7.68 5.53
N ALA A 72 3.85 8.33 4.47
CA ALA A 72 4.00 9.77 4.29
C ALA A 72 3.02 10.56 5.17
N TRP A 73 1.79 10.05 5.31
CA TRP A 73 0.75 10.71 6.08
C TRP A 73 -0.40 9.77 6.44
N ARG A 74 -1.10 10.08 7.54
CA ARG A 74 -2.34 9.42 7.95
C ARG A 74 -3.29 10.41 8.63
N GLY A 75 -4.57 10.32 8.29
CA GLY A 75 -5.65 11.03 8.98
C GLY A 75 -6.87 11.21 8.08
N ARG A 76 -7.89 11.92 8.58
CA ARG A 76 -9.05 12.32 7.80
C ARG A 76 -8.85 13.73 7.23
N PRO A 77 -8.67 13.91 5.91
CA PRO A 77 -8.50 15.24 5.36
C PRO A 77 -9.85 15.96 5.21
N ASP A 78 -9.85 17.29 5.29
CA ASP A 78 -11.06 18.12 5.32
C ASP A 78 -11.99 17.94 4.11
N PHE A 79 -11.43 17.59 2.94
CA PHE A 79 -12.24 17.35 1.74
C PHE A 79 -13.01 16.02 1.78
N VAL A 80 -12.66 15.09 2.68
CA VAL A 80 -13.40 13.84 2.94
C VAL A 80 -14.52 14.13 3.96
N THR A 81 -15.48 14.92 3.51
CA THR A 81 -16.71 15.21 4.26
C THR A 81 -17.56 13.94 4.47
N ASP A 82 -18.45 13.95 5.46
CA ASP A 82 -19.38 12.83 5.68
C ASP A 82 -20.24 12.57 4.43
N ALA A 83 -20.70 13.63 3.75
CA ALA A 83 -21.47 13.50 2.52
C ALA A 83 -20.69 12.84 1.37
N LEU A 84 -19.39 13.14 1.24
CA LEU A 84 -18.53 12.47 0.27
C LEU A 84 -18.31 11.00 0.65
N LEU A 85 -17.99 10.74 1.92
CA LEU A 85 -17.77 9.39 2.44
C LEU A 85 -19.01 8.51 2.23
N GLU A 86 -20.19 8.98 2.59
CA GLU A 86 -21.46 8.27 2.37
C GLU A 86 -21.71 7.99 0.88
N SER A 87 -21.36 8.93 0.01
CA SER A 87 -21.52 8.77 -1.44
C SER A 87 -20.59 7.69 -2.00
N LEU A 88 -19.33 7.67 -1.55
CA LEU A 88 -18.37 6.62 -1.88
C LEU A 88 -18.77 5.27 -1.29
N GLN A 89 -19.33 5.22 -0.08
CA GLN A 89 -19.85 3.99 0.51
C GLN A 89 -21.03 3.41 -0.30
N ARG A 90 -21.95 4.27 -0.77
CA ARG A 90 -23.05 3.85 -1.66
C ARG A 90 -22.54 3.34 -2.99
N GLU A 91 -21.61 4.06 -3.62
CA GLU A 91 -20.96 3.64 -4.86
C GLU A 91 -20.23 2.31 -4.70
N SER A 92 -19.47 2.15 -3.61
CA SER A 92 -18.78 0.92 -3.23
C SER A 92 -19.75 -0.26 -3.08
N ALA A 93 -20.88 -0.07 -2.40
CA ALA A 93 -21.89 -1.13 -2.25
C ALA A 93 -22.47 -1.59 -3.61
N GLN A 94 -22.71 -0.66 -4.53
CA GLN A 94 -23.18 -0.99 -5.90
C GLN A 94 -22.10 -1.66 -6.75
N THR A 95 -20.84 -1.31 -6.53
CA THR A 95 -19.70 -1.92 -7.23
C THR A 95 -19.42 -3.33 -6.72
N ARG A 96 -19.63 -3.59 -5.42
CA ARG A 96 -19.38 -4.90 -4.78
C ARG A 96 -20.04 -6.07 -5.51
N GLU A 97 -21.25 -5.89 -6.02
CA GLU A 97 -22.03 -6.92 -6.73
C GLU A 97 -21.33 -7.42 -8.01
N ARG A 98 -20.47 -6.60 -8.60
CA ARG A 98 -19.72 -6.88 -9.84
C ARG A 98 -18.22 -7.03 -9.59
N ALA A 99 -17.79 -7.03 -8.33
CA ALA A 99 -16.39 -7.14 -7.97
C ALA A 99 -15.84 -8.51 -8.35
N TYR A 100 -14.64 -8.51 -8.95
CA TYR A 100 -13.92 -9.73 -9.29
C TYR A 100 -13.38 -10.39 -8.01
N ALA A 101 -13.52 -11.70 -7.92
CA ALA A 101 -13.02 -12.49 -6.80
C ALA A 101 -11.56 -12.88 -7.04
N TYR A 102 -10.66 -12.41 -6.19
CA TYR A 102 -9.33 -13.00 -6.02
C TYR A 102 -9.37 -14.00 -4.86
N ASP A 103 -8.33 -14.82 -4.74
CA ASP A 103 -8.25 -15.87 -3.72
C ASP A 103 -8.46 -15.33 -2.29
N ASN A 104 -8.01 -14.11 -2.06
CA ASN A 104 -7.80 -13.53 -0.74
C ASN A 104 -8.55 -12.20 -0.51
N HIS A 105 -9.24 -11.66 -1.51
CA HIS A 105 -10.10 -10.47 -1.41
C HIS A 105 -10.97 -10.31 -2.68
N TYR A 106 -11.86 -9.32 -2.71
CA TYR A 106 -12.55 -8.92 -3.94
C TYR A 106 -12.08 -7.55 -4.42
N VAL A 107 -12.05 -7.35 -5.73
CA VAL A 107 -11.64 -6.09 -6.37
C VAL A 107 -12.75 -5.57 -7.27
N GLY A 108 -13.20 -4.35 -7.01
CA GLY A 108 -14.09 -3.60 -7.89
C GLY A 108 -13.34 -2.46 -8.57
N ALA A 109 -13.64 -2.22 -9.84
CA ALA A 109 -13.12 -1.03 -10.53
C ALA A 109 -13.66 0.25 -9.88
N GLY A 110 -12.92 1.35 -10.05
CA GLY A 110 -13.42 2.70 -9.79
C GLY A 110 -14.73 2.97 -10.53
N ALA A 111 -15.49 3.89 -9.95
CA ALA A 111 -16.80 4.33 -10.43
C ALA A 111 -16.83 5.87 -10.34
N PRO A 112 -17.86 6.55 -10.90
CA PRO A 112 -17.77 7.97 -11.21
C PRO A 112 -17.30 8.91 -10.09
N ILE A 113 -17.65 8.63 -8.83
CA ILE A 113 -17.25 9.43 -7.67
C ILE A 113 -15.80 9.13 -7.30
N ALA A 114 -15.42 7.85 -7.20
CA ALA A 114 -14.05 7.43 -6.95
C ALA A 114 -13.08 7.92 -8.03
N ASP A 115 -13.43 7.78 -9.31
CA ASP A 115 -12.59 8.21 -10.44
C ASP A 115 -12.39 9.73 -10.45
N LYS A 116 -13.45 10.48 -10.12
CA LYS A 116 -13.37 11.93 -9.96
C LYS A 116 -12.47 12.32 -8.78
N LEU A 117 -12.54 11.59 -7.66
CA LEU A 117 -11.70 11.85 -6.50
C LEU A 117 -10.22 11.54 -6.79
N ALA A 118 -9.93 10.45 -7.52
CA ALA A 118 -8.59 10.05 -7.95
C ALA A 118 -7.87 11.14 -8.77
N LEU A 119 -8.63 11.94 -9.52
CA LEU A 119 -8.14 13.05 -10.34
C LEU A 119 -8.35 14.42 -9.69
N SER A 120 -8.86 14.48 -8.45
CA SER A 120 -9.20 15.75 -7.80
C SER A 120 -7.95 16.56 -7.45
N ALA A 121 -8.07 17.88 -7.56
CA ALA A 121 -7.01 18.80 -7.15
C ALA A 121 -6.71 18.70 -5.65
N GLN A 122 -7.72 18.43 -4.82
CA GLN A 122 -7.58 18.29 -3.38
C GLN A 122 -6.75 17.06 -3.00
N LEU A 123 -7.06 15.89 -3.57
CA LEU A 123 -6.29 14.68 -3.30
C LEU A 123 -4.85 14.83 -3.80
N LYS A 124 -4.67 15.35 -5.02
CA LYS A 124 -3.33 15.60 -5.55
C LYS A 124 -2.53 16.58 -4.67
N ALA A 125 -3.17 17.63 -4.15
CA ALA A 125 -2.52 18.60 -3.27
C ALA A 125 -2.07 17.95 -1.96
N LEU A 126 -2.92 17.15 -1.32
CA LEU A 126 -2.58 16.42 -0.10
C LEU A 126 -1.41 15.45 -0.31
N VAL A 127 -1.46 14.67 -1.39
CA VAL A 127 -0.37 13.74 -1.72
C VAL A 127 0.93 14.51 -1.95
N ARG A 128 0.87 15.62 -2.67
CA ARG A 128 2.07 16.42 -2.95
C ARG A 128 2.68 17.05 -1.71
N GLU A 129 1.85 17.51 -0.78
CA GLU A 129 2.30 18.08 0.48
C GLU A 129 3.14 17.09 1.30
N HIS A 130 2.76 15.81 1.30
CA HIS A 130 3.39 14.80 2.16
C HIS A 130 4.39 13.89 1.45
N ALA A 131 4.27 13.70 0.14
CA ALA A 131 5.08 12.75 -0.63
C ALA A 131 5.91 13.38 -1.76
N GLY A 132 5.81 14.69 -1.99
CA GLY A 132 6.53 15.39 -3.07
C GLY A 132 5.77 15.42 -4.40
N GLU A 133 6.42 15.78 -5.50
CA GLU A 133 5.74 15.90 -6.79
C GLU A 133 5.22 14.54 -7.29
N VAL A 134 3.99 14.52 -7.81
CA VAL A 134 3.29 13.30 -8.22
C VAL A 134 2.42 13.47 -9.46
N LEU A 135 2.23 12.38 -10.20
CA LEU A 135 1.22 12.24 -11.24
C LEU A 135 0.15 11.22 -10.80
N PRO A 136 -1.14 11.58 -10.77
CA PRO A 136 -2.19 10.60 -10.53
C PRO A 136 -2.23 9.60 -11.68
N THR A 137 -2.38 8.31 -11.38
CA THR A 137 -2.60 7.31 -12.44
C THR A 137 -4.02 7.38 -13.02
N GLY A 138 -4.93 8.06 -12.31
CA GLY A 138 -6.35 8.07 -12.62
C GLY A 138 -7.06 6.76 -12.30
N ILE A 139 -6.37 5.81 -11.67
CA ILE A 139 -6.93 4.51 -11.31
C ILE A 139 -7.40 4.57 -9.85
N ALA A 140 -8.69 4.34 -9.67
CA ALA A 140 -9.30 4.04 -8.38
C ALA A 140 -9.73 2.57 -8.34
N SER A 141 -9.61 1.92 -7.19
CA SER A 141 -10.07 0.53 -7.03
C SER A 141 -10.65 0.29 -5.64
N TYR A 142 -11.80 -0.36 -5.61
CA TYR A 142 -12.42 -0.80 -4.37
C TYR A 142 -11.91 -2.19 -3.99
N LEU A 143 -11.45 -2.34 -2.75
CA LEU A 143 -11.06 -3.62 -2.17
C LEU A 143 -12.08 -4.02 -1.12
N TYR A 144 -12.54 -5.27 -1.16
CA TYR A 144 -13.52 -5.80 -0.21
C TYR A 144 -13.02 -7.06 0.47
N TYR A 145 -13.28 -7.11 1.77
CA TYR A 145 -13.01 -8.25 2.63
C TYR A 145 -14.27 -8.52 3.44
N ASP A 146 -14.95 -9.61 3.14
CA ASP A 146 -16.23 -9.98 3.77
C ASP A 146 -16.33 -11.48 4.10
N ARG A 147 -15.23 -12.24 3.94
CA ARG A 147 -15.09 -13.64 4.35
C ARG A 147 -13.90 -13.79 5.28
N GLU A 148 -14.09 -14.55 6.36
CA GLU A 148 -13.03 -14.89 7.31
C GLU A 148 -11.76 -15.40 6.61
N GLY A 149 -10.61 -14.94 7.08
CA GLY A 149 -9.31 -15.30 6.52
C GLY A 149 -8.89 -14.48 5.29
N GLN A 150 -9.78 -13.67 4.71
CA GLN A 150 -9.40 -12.74 3.64
C GLN A 150 -8.43 -11.68 4.15
N GLY A 151 -7.42 -11.38 3.37
CA GLY A 151 -6.32 -10.49 3.70
C GLY A 151 -5.37 -10.40 2.51
N ILE A 152 -4.25 -9.71 2.65
CA ILE A 152 -3.23 -9.70 1.62
C ILE A 152 -1.91 -10.02 2.30
N PRO A 153 -1.20 -11.09 1.91
CA PRO A 153 0.10 -11.42 2.49
C PRO A 153 1.09 -10.26 2.24
N PRO A 154 2.21 -10.20 2.98
CA PRO A 154 3.17 -9.13 2.78
C PRO A 154 3.69 -9.07 1.35
N HIS A 155 3.68 -7.87 0.79
CA HIS A 155 4.07 -7.61 -0.60
C HIS A 155 4.56 -6.16 -0.78
N ILE A 156 5.02 -5.88 -1.99
CA ILE A 156 5.34 -4.55 -2.51
C ILE A 156 4.40 -4.29 -3.69
N ASP A 157 3.88 -3.08 -3.79
CA ASP A 157 3.02 -2.69 -4.90
C ASP A 157 3.82 -2.46 -6.18
N THR A 158 3.15 -2.66 -7.32
CA THR A 158 3.71 -2.37 -8.64
C THR A 158 3.78 -0.86 -8.93
N ASP A 159 4.43 -0.47 -10.02
CA ASP A 159 4.65 0.95 -10.33
C ASP A 159 3.36 1.79 -10.45
N ILE A 160 2.23 1.17 -10.83
CA ILE A 160 0.91 1.82 -10.90
C ILE A 160 0.45 2.34 -9.53
N PHE A 161 0.84 1.66 -8.45
CA PHE A 161 0.52 2.01 -7.07
C PHE A 161 1.78 2.25 -6.25
N SER A 162 2.89 2.64 -6.89
CA SER A 162 4.17 2.87 -6.21
C SER A 162 4.07 3.89 -5.07
N LEU A 163 3.21 4.88 -5.22
CA LEU A 163 2.62 5.65 -4.13
C LEU A 163 1.12 5.35 -4.07
N ASN A 164 0.69 4.68 -3.01
CA ASN A 164 -0.69 4.24 -2.83
C ASN A 164 -1.37 5.06 -1.75
N VAL A 165 -2.59 5.51 -2.04
CA VAL A 165 -3.45 6.19 -1.09
C VAL A 165 -4.64 5.29 -0.79
N LEU A 166 -4.79 4.87 0.46
CA LEU A 166 -5.92 4.05 0.90
C LEU A 166 -6.89 4.92 1.70
N LEU A 167 -8.15 4.97 1.28
CA LEU A 167 -9.27 5.54 2.03
C LEU A 167 -10.10 4.41 2.65
N MET A 168 -10.23 4.42 3.97
CA MET A 168 -11.11 3.48 4.66
C MET A 168 -12.57 3.91 4.44
N LEU A 169 -13.38 3.07 3.79
CA LEU A 169 -14.80 3.36 3.58
C LEU A 169 -15.66 2.78 4.68
N LYS A 170 -15.36 1.55 5.09
CA LYS A 170 -16.15 0.78 6.06
C LYS A 170 -15.22 -0.18 6.77
N HIS A 171 -15.34 -0.30 8.08
CA HIS A 171 -14.68 -1.33 8.87
C HIS A 171 -15.55 -1.68 10.08
N VAL A 172 -16.22 -2.83 10.02
CA VAL A 172 -17.20 -3.25 11.04
C VAL A 172 -16.91 -4.68 11.50
N GLY A 173 -17.33 -5.01 12.72
CA GLY A 173 -17.07 -6.32 13.34
C GLY A 173 -15.63 -6.45 13.87
N GLY A 174 -15.13 -7.68 14.01
CA GLY A 174 -13.71 -7.94 14.35
C GLY A 174 -13.37 -8.10 15.83
N GLY A 175 -14.31 -8.57 16.66
CA GLY A 175 -14.03 -8.95 18.05
C GLY A 175 -13.27 -7.88 18.85
N SER A 176 -12.29 -8.29 19.65
CA SER A 176 -11.42 -7.39 20.43
C SER A 176 -10.23 -6.83 19.64
N ARG A 177 -9.93 -7.36 18.45
CA ARG A 177 -8.81 -6.93 17.61
C ARG A 177 -9.17 -7.04 16.13
N ARG A 178 -9.52 -5.89 15.54
CA ARG A 178 -9.78 -5.74 14.11
C ARG A 178 -8.51 -5.97 13.28
N SER A 179 -8.67 -6.49 12.06
CA SER A 179 -7.62 -6.53 11.06
C SER A 179 -7.17 -5.11 10.70
N CYS A 180 -5.90 -4.93 10.36
CA CYS A 180 -5.38 -3.63 9.93
C CYS A 180 -4.39 -3.77 8.76
N LEU A 181 -4.03 -2.63 8.18
CA LEU A 181 -2.83 -2.56 7.35
C LEU A 181 -1.61 -2.72 8.27
N VAL A 182 -0.64 -3.51 7.85
CA VAL A 182 0.63 -3.68 8.56
C VAL A 182 1.76 -3.33 7.61
N VAL A 183 2.69 -2.49 8.05
CA VAL A 183 3.94 -2.22 7.32
C VAL A 183 5.12 -2.90 8.02
N PHE A 184 6.13 -3.29 7.25
CA PHE A 184 7.33 -3.98 7.71
C PHE A 184 8.59 -3.20 7.31
N PRO A 185 8.95 -2.15 8.07
CA PRO A 185 10.12 -1.33 7.77
C PRO A 185 11.45 -2.08 7.86
N ASN A 186 11.52 -3.08 8.74
CA ASN A 186 12.68 -3.93 8.93
C ASN A 186 12.24 -5.29 9.50
N PRO A 187 13.15 -6.28 9.63
CA PRO A 187 12.78 -7.63 10.04
C PRO A 187 12.21 -7.72 11.48
N ASP A 188 12.61 -6.79 12.35
CA ASP A 188 12.36 -6.85 13.79
C ASP A 188 11.20 -5.93 14.22
N TYR A 189 10.68 -5.11 13.31
CA TYR A 189 9.64 -4.14 13.57
C TYR A 189 8.55 -4.19 12.50
N SER A 190 7.31 -4.28 12.96
CA SER A 190 6.13 -4.03 12.15
C SER A 190 5.24 -3.00 12.82
N GLU A 191 4.56 -2.21 12.01
CA GLU A 191 3.64 -1.19 12.49
C GLU A 191 2.23 -1.48 12.01
N ARG A 192 1.29 -1.52 12.96
CA ARG A 192 -0.14 -1.63 12.68
C ARG A 192 -0.72 -0.27 12.39
N ILE A 193 -1.37 -0.13 11.25
CA ILE A 193 -2.03 1.07 10.79
C ILE A 193 -3.53 0.83 10.81
N ASP A 194 -4.13 1.17 11.95
CA ASP A 194 -5.58 1.23 12.09
C ASP A 194 -6.10 2.53 11.44
N LEU A 195 -7.21 2.42 10.70
CA LEU A 195 -7.91 3.51 10.03
C LEU A 195 -9.39 3.42 10.36
N GLU A 196 -9.98 4.54 10.76
CA GLU A 196 -11.42 4.71 10.88
C GLU A 196 -12.04 5.11 9.53
N PRO A 197 -13.35 4.85 9.31
CA PRO A 197 -14.04 5.31 8.11
C PRO A 197 -13.85 6.81 7.86
N GLY A 198 -13.41 7.16 6.64
CA GLY A 198 -13.06 8.52 6.24
C GLY A 198 -11.58 8.87 6.38
N GLU A 199 -10.80 8.07 7.11
CA GLU A 199 -9.36 8.25 7.19
C GLU A 199 -8.64 7.70 5.97
N ILE A 200 -7.55 8.38 5.63
CA ILE A 200 -6.64 8.05 4.56
C ILE A 200 -5.26 7.72 5.14
N VAL A 201 -4.54 6.80 4.48
CA VAL A 201 -3.09 6.66 4.60
C VAL A 201 -2.43 6.84 3.24
N ILE A 202 -1.31 7.57 3.21
CA ILE A 202 -0.46 7.76 2.03
C ILE A 202 0.82 6.98 2.27
N MET A 203 1.10 6.02 1.39
CA MET A 203 2.18 5.05 1.58
C MET A 203 3.02 4.90 0.32
N PHE A 204 4.35 4.86 0.48
CA PHE A 204 5.31 4.53 -0.57
C PHE A 204 5.32 3.02 -0.87
N ALA A 205 4.17 2.49 -1.27
CA ALA A 205 3.86 1.07 -1.36
C ALA A 205 4.76 0.28 -2.33
N GLY A 206 5.38 0.96 -3.30
CA GLY A 206 6.40 0.39 -4.19
C GLY A 206 7.79 0.23 -3.57
N SER A 207 7.91 0.49 -2.26
CA SER A 207 9.19 0.56 -1.54
C SER A 207 9.12 -0.04 -0.14
N ILE A 208 7.94 -0.03 0.48
CA ILE A 208 7.71 -0.59 1.81
C ILE A 208 6.90 -1.88 1.73
N THR A 209 7.43 -2.96 2.33
CA THR A 209 6.69 -4.21 2.43
C THR A 209 5.50 -3.99 3.36
N HIS A 210 4.32 -4.38 2.90
CA HIS A 210 3.09 -4.18 3.66
C HIS A 210 2.10 -5.32 3.40
N ALA A 211 1.17 -5.51 4.34
CA ALA A 211 0.18 -6.57 4.32
C ALA A 211 -1.16 -6.05 4.81
N ARG A 212 -2.23 -6.76 4.47
CA ARG A 212 -3.51 -6.65 5.17
C ARG A 212 -3.68 -7.89 6.04
N GLU A 213 -3.80 -7.71 7.34
CA GLU A 213 -4.09 -8.83 8.25
C GLU A 213 -5.36 -9.58 7.81
N PRO A 214 -5.39 -10.91 7.96
CA PRO A 214 -6.60 -11.67 7.74
C PRO A 214 -7.77 -11.17 8.61
N ILE A 215 -8.93 -10.97 8.00
CA ILE A 215 -10.14 -10.56 8.71
C ILE A 215 -10.71 -11.73 9.52
N GLN A 216 -11.25 -11.42 10.69
CA GLN A 216 -11.84 -12.41 11.60
C GLN A 216 -13.28 -12.75 11.20
N ALA A 217 -13.84 -13.81 11.80
CA ALA A 217 -15.25 -14.14 11.66
C ALA A 217 -16.14 -12.93 12.02
N GLY A 218 -17.05 -12.57 11.10
CA GLY A 218 -17.97 -11.44 11.27
C GLY A 218 -17.35 -10.06 11.04
N GLU A 219 -16.06 -9.97 10.73
CA GLU A 219 -15.42 -8.73 10.30
C GLU A 219 -15.70 -8.46 8.81
N GLN A 220 -15.94 -7.20 8.47
CA GLN A 220 -16.08 -6.75 7.09
C GLN A 220 -15.45 -5.39 6.90
N LEU A 221 -14.79 -5.19 5.77
CA LEU A 221 -14.30 -3.89 5.39
C LEU A 221 -14.30 -3.64 3.88
N ALA A 222 -14.34 -2.35 3.54
CA ALA A 222 -14.19 -1.84 2.20
C ALA A 222 -13.20 -0.68 2.20
N ILE A 223 -12.25 -0.73 1.27
CA ILE A 223 -11.21 0.30 1.08
C ILE A 223 -11.34 0.81 -0.34
N LEU A 224 -11.10 2.10 -0.54
CA LEU A 224 -10.85 2.68 -1.84
C LEU A 224 -9.37 3.03 -1.98
N THR A 225 -8.72 2.56 -3.02
CA THR A 225 -7.30 2.81 -3.29
C THR A 225 -7.12 3.72 -4.49
N PHE A 226 -6.08 4.56 -4.44
CA PHE A 226 -5.69 5.45 -5.53
C PHE A 226 -4.19 5.32 -5.81
N GLY A 227 -3.85 5.16 -7.08
CA GLY A 227 -2.45 5.09 -7.51
C GLY A 227 -1.89 6.47 -7.88
N PHE A 228 -0.66 6.72 -7.46
CA PHE A 228 0.14 7.86 -7.90
C PHE A 228 1.51 7.37 -8.35
N HIS A 229 2.02 8.01 -9.40
CA HIS A 229 3.43 7.94 -9.78
C HIS A 229 4.17 9.07 -9.07
N PRO A 230 5.02 8.76 -8.08
CA PRO A 230 5.93 9.73 -7.51
C PRO A 230 6.97 10.14 -8.56
N LEU A 231 7.20 11.44 -8.67
CA LEU A 231 8.24 12.00 -9.51
C LEU A 231 9.52 12.16 -8.70
N GLY A 232 10.67 11.92 -9.34
CA GLY A 232 11.95 12.37 -8.79
C GLY A 232 12.00 13.89 -8.78
N GLU A 233 12.78 14.46 -7.87
CA GLU A 233 13.15 15.87 -7.94
C GLU A 233 14.04 16.18 -9.15
#